data_AF-A0A356MJI7-F1
#
_entry.id   AF-A0A356MJI7-F1
#
_cell.length_a   1.000
_cell.length_b   1.000
_cell.length_c   1.000
_cell.angle_alpha   90.00
_cell.angle_beta   90.00
_cell.angle_gamma   90.00
#
_symmetry.space_group_name_H-M   'P 1'
#
loop_
_entity.id
_entity.type
_entity.pdbx_description
1 polymer ?
#
loop_
_entity_poly.entity_id
_entity_poly.type
_entity_poly.pdbx_seq_one_letter_code
_entity_poly.pdbx_strand_id
1 'polypeptide(L)'
;MKITSKQLRETWLNFYKERGHVDIGAVSLIGDGTTGVMFNVAGMQPLMPYLLGEKHPMGTRLCNVQGCVRTVDIESVGDASHCTFFEMMGNWSLGDYFKKEKTAWTFELLTKVFGLDKNKICSTVFAGNESAPRDEETANYLKQLGILPENIYYQGKEDNWWELDGTVGTPCGPDNEWFYPLTDEKCCDTCDINCKCGRYVEIGNDVYMQYEKLEDGYKPLLNKNVDTGFGFERMLMFLNGVKDVYKTDLFEEVINHLTSVLNVKYEEDEEVTRSLRIIADHMRTTVMLIGDVNGIVPSNVGAGYILRRVMRRAIRHVKKINLDPQELIEVAKIYIEKVYNTAYPLLVEKEEYILSEIQKEMDKFNKALEQGLKEFDKVIFGIEKHKEFAKSKGETVKDEIGGKAAFRLYDTFGFPLELTIELASEKGYTVDEEGFKVAFEEHQAKSKGVDKGVFKSGLQDDGEQTIKYHTATHLLNAALKLVLGKDSHQMGSNITAERLRFDFPCDHKLEESEIKQLEDIVNGWIKDDLKVTFEEMPKTKAVEIGAEHQFIERYPDMVTVYSIGDVSKEICTGPHVEHTGVLGEFKITKEESCASGVRRIKAILK
;
A
#
# COMPACT_ATOMS: atom_id res chain seq x y z
N MET A 1 -10.74 32.72 3.73
CA MET A 1 -11.69 32.37 4.82
C MET A 1 -10.94 31.44 5.75
N LYS A 2 -10.90 31.64 7.08
CA LYS A 2 -10.30 30.61 7.94
C LYS A 2 -11.33 29.49 8.18
N ILE A 3 -10.98 28.26 7.87
CA ILE A 3 -11.84 27.08 7.98
C ILE A 3 -11.02 25.89 8.51
N THR A 4 -11.58 25.11 9.43
CA THR A 4 -10.93 23.88 9.91
C THR A 4 -11.24 22.70 9.00
N SER A 5 -10.42 21.66 9.05
CA SER A 5 -10.64 20.39 8.35
C SER A 5 -12.04 19.82 8.65
N LYS A 6 -12.47 19.81 9.92
CA LYS A 6 -13.82 19.37 10.31
C LYS A 6 -14.91 20.19 9.63
N GLN A 7 -14.79 21.52 9.65
CA GLN A 7 -15.75 22.41 8.99
C GLN A 7 -15.77 22.21 7.47
N LEU A 8 -14.63 21.97 6.84
CA LEU A 8 -14.55 21.73 5.40
C LEU A 8 -15.26 20.43 5.01
N ARG A 9 -15.04 19.33 5.76
CA ARG A 9 -15.75 18.05 5.54
C ARG A 9 -17.27 18.24 5.67
N GLU A 10 -17.71 18.86 6.77
CA GLU A 10 -19.13 19.13 7.03
C GLU A 10 -19.75 20.03 5.95
N THR A 11 -19.03 21.07 5.53
CA THR A 11 -19.48 22.00 4.47
C THR A 11 -19.68 21.26 3.15
N TRP A 12 -18.72 20.43 2.74
CA TRP A 12 -18.83 19.64 1.51
C TRP A 12 -20.02 18.68 1.56
N LEU A 13 -20.11 17.88 2.63
CA LEU A 13 -21.16 16.87 2.78
C LEU A 13 -22.55 17.51 2.83
N ASN A 14 -22.72 18.57 3.61
CA ASN A 14 -24.02 19.25 3.74
C ASN A 14 -24.44 19.92 2.43
N PHE A 15 -23.50 20.55 1.71
CA PHE A 15 -23.79 21.18 0.42
C PHE A 15 -24.40 20.19 -0.58
N TYR A 16 -23.87 18.97 -0.66
CA TYR A 16 -24.42 17.95 -1.55
C TYR A 16 -25.66 17.24 -0.96
N LYS A 17 -25.75 17.06 0.36
CA LYS A 17 -26.98 16.54 1.01
C LYS A 17 -28.20 17.41 0.72
N GLU A 18 -28.04 18.74 0.75
CA GLU A 18 -29.10 19.70 0.38
C GLU A 18 -29.54 19.58 -1.09
N ARG A 19 -28.71 18.97 -1.95
CA ARG A 19 -29.00 18.67 -3.36
C ARG A 19 -29.48 17.25 -3.59
N GLY A 20 -29.78 16.51 -2.52
CA GLY A 20 -30.33 15.17 -2.55
C GLY A 20 -29.27 14.07 -2.71
N HIS A 21 -27.99 14.38 -2.49
CA HIS A 21 -26.96 13.34 -2.41
C HIS A 21 -27.01 12.62 -1.06
N VAL A 22 -26.68 11.34 -1.10
CA VAL A 22 -26.49 10.52 0.09
C VAL A 22 -25.00 10.40 0.38
N ASP A 23 -24.63 10.64 1.63
CA ASP A 23 -23.27 10.43 2.12
C ASP A 23 -23.01 8.93 2.30
N ILE A 24 -22.11 8.40 1.50
CA ILE A 24 -21.79 6.97 1.45
C ILE A 24 -20.63 6.59 2.40
N GLY A 25 -20.05 7.57 3.10
CA GLY A 25 -18.87 7.36 3.92
C GLY A 25 -17.60 7.05 3.12
N ALA A 26 -16.47 7.01 3.83
CA ALA A 26 -15.21 6.53 3.27
C ALA A 26 -15.18 4.99 3.28
N VAL A 27 -14.69 4.39 2.21
CA VAL A 27 -14.37 2.96 2.17
C VAL A 27 -12.91 2.73 2.58
N SER A 28 -12.54 1.45 2.70
CA SER A 28 -11.18 1.01 3.01
C SER A 28 -10.13 1.70 2.15
N LEU A 29 -8.99 2.04 2.74
CA LEU A 29 -7.80 2.51 2.02
C LEU A 29 -7.15 1.39 1.20
N ILE A 30 -7.40 0.14 1.56
CA ILE A 30 -6.86 -1.04 0.88
C ILE A 30 -7.77 -1.39 -0.29
N GLY A 31 -7.17 -1.59 -1.47
CA GLY A 31 -7.92 -2.02 -2.65
C GLY A 31 -8.57 -3.38 -2.42
N ASP A 32 -9.80 -3.54 -2.90
CA ASP A 32 -10.58 -4.77 -2.81
C ASP A 32 -10.20 -5.81 -3.88
N GLY A 33 -9.17 -5.50 -4.69
CA GLY A 33 -8.69 -6.32 -5.80
C GLY A 33 -9.46 -6.17 -7.11
N THR A 34 -10.59 -5.46 -7.13
CA THR A 34 -11.44 -5.33 -8.33
C THR A 34 -10.82 -4.44 -9.41
N THR A 35 -10.07 -3.42 -9.00
CA THR A 35 -9.41 -2.45 -9.89
C THR A 35 -7.92 -2.73 -10.08
N GLY A 36 -7.39 -3.78 -9.46
CA GLY A 36 -5.96 -4.15 -9.51
C GLY A 36 -5.02 -3.21 -8.73
N VAL A 37 -5.54 -2.17 -8.08
CA VAL A 37 -4.74 -1.26 -7.24
C VAL A 37 -4.57 -1.80 -5.82
N MET A 38 -3.39 -1.55 -5.24
CA MET A 38 -3.07 -1.96 -3.87
C MET A 38 -3.77 -1.08 -2.82
N PHE A 39 -3.80 0.22 -3.08
CA PHE A 39 -4.49 1.21 -2.26
C PHE A 39 -5.44 2.01 -3.12
N ASN A 40 -6.54 2.47 -2.53
CA ASN A 40 -7.40 3.44 -3.19
C ASN A 40 -6.64 4.76 -3.35
N VAL A 41 -6.43 5.17 -4.60
CA VAL A 41 -5.70 6.40 -4.99
C VAL A 41 -6.65 7.53 -5.42
N ALA A 42 -7.94 7.24 -5.57
CA ALA A 42 -8.97 8.21 -5.94
C ALA A 42 -10.35 7.82 -5.38
N GLY A 43 -11.21 8.82 -5.17
CA GLY A 43 -12.57 8.62 -4.66
C GLY A 43 -13.47 7.78 -5.57
N MET A 44 -13.20 7.77 -6.87
CA MET A 44 -14.03 7.07 -7.85
C MET A 44 -13.83 5.55 -7.88
N GLN A 45 -12.66 5.05 -7.46
CA GLN A 45 -12.31 3.64 -7.65
C GLN A 45 -13.31 2.65 -7.03
N PRO A 46 -13.81 2.88 -5.81
CA PRO A 46 -14.86 2.04 -5.20
C PRO A 46 -16.20 2.10 -5.94
N LEU A 47 -16.38 3.09 -6.81
CA LEU A 47 -17.62 3.33 -7.55
C LEU A 47 -17.58 2.83 -9.00
N MET A 48 -16.47 2.22 -9.42
CA MET A 48 -16.26 1.75 -10.79
C MET A 48 -17.43 0.92 -11.35
N PRO A 49 -17.98 -0.09 -10.64
CA PRO A 49 -19.06 -0.91 -11.19
C PRO A 49 -20.34 -0.09 -11.45
N TYR A 50 -20.63 0.87 -10.58
CA TYR A 50 -21.84 1.70 -10.68
C TYR A 50 -21.73 2.75 -11.79
N LEU A 51 -20.52 3.27 -12.01
CA LEU A 51 -20.22 4.15 -13.14
C LEU A 51 -20.38 3.42 -14.49
N LEU A 52 -20.18 2.10 -14.51
CA LEU A 52 -20.44 1.26 -15.69
C LEU A 52 -21.91 0.84 -15.85
N GLY A 53 -22.79 1.24 -14.93
CA GLY A 53 -24.24 1.06 -15.04
C GLY A 53 -24.87 0.13 -14.01
N GLU A 54 -24.10 -0.43 -13.08
CA GLU A 54 -24.68 -1.13 -11.93
C GLU A 54 -25.45 -0.16 -11.01
N LYS A 55 -26.45 -0.68 -10.31
CA LYS A 55 -27.24 0.14 -9.37
C LYS A 55 -26.54 0.19 -8.02
N HIS A 56 -26.20 1.39 -7.57
CA HIS A 56 -25.69 1.59 -6.22
C HIS A 56 -26.84 1.46 -5.18
N PRO A 57 -26.64 0.74 -4.06
CA PRO A 57 -27.69 0.48 -3.07
C PRO A 57 -28.25 1.75 -2.41
N MET A 58 -27.46 2.82 -2.37
CA MET A 58 -27.84 4.10 -1.75
C MET A 58 -28.41 5.13 -2.74
N GLY A 59 -28.66 4.75 -3.99
CA GLY A 59 -29.27 5.62 -5.01
C GLY A 59 -28.28 6.16 -6.04
N THR A 60 -28.67 7.22 -6.75
CA THR A 60 -27.95 7.74 -7.93
C THR A 60 -27.17 9.03 -7.69
N ARG A 61 -27.32 9.65 -6.51
CA ARG A 61 -26.58 10.86 -6.10
C ARG A 61 -25.81 10.54 -4.83
N LEU A 62 -24.49 10.50 -4.92
CA LEU A 62 -23.62 10.06 -3.82
C LEU A 62 -22.59 11.14 -3.50
N CYS A 63 -22.19 11.30 -2.24
CA CYS A 63 -21.05 12.13 -1.86
C CYS A 63 -20.26 11.47 -0.73
N ASN A 64 -18.98 11.81 -0.59
CA ASN A 64 -18.20 11.45 0.58
C ASN A 64 -16.95 12.36 0.70
N VAL A 65 -16.13 12.05 1.71
CA VAL A 65 -14.73 12.46 1.80
C VAL A 65 -13.91 11.18 1.91
N GLN A 66 -13.28 10.75 0.82
CA GLN A 66 -12.57 9.47 0.74
C GLN A 66 -11.10 9.64 1.09
N GLY A 67 -10.57 8.81 1.99
CA GLY A 67 -9.12 8.72 2.21
C GLY A 67 -8.45 8.01 1.04
N CYS A 68 -7.28 8.50 0.63
CA CYS A 68 -6.48 7.94 -0.45
C CYS A 68 -5.03 7.79 -0.02
N VAL A 69 -4.33 6.79 -0.55
CA VAL A 69 -2.89 6.59 -0.30
C VAL A 69 -2.14 6.52 -1.62
N ARG A 70 -1.14 7.39 -1.81
CA ARG A 70 -0.22 7.41 -2.95
C ARG A 70 1.21 7.45 -2.45
N THR A 71 2.05 6.55 -2.95
CA THR A 71 3.48 6.48 -2.59
C THR A 71 4.41 6.64 -3.78
N VAL A 72 3.88 7.05 -4.94
CA VAL A 72 4.67 7.31 -6.16
C VAL A 72 5.65 8.46 -5.94
N ASP A 73 5.21 9.52 -5.27
CA ASP A 73 6.01 10.73 -4.99
C ASP A 73 6.53 10.76 -3.54
N ILE A 74 6.77 9.59 -2.93
CA ILE A 74 7.21 9.50 -1.54
C ILE A 74 8.52 10.28 -1.27
N GLU A 75 9.36 10.46 -2.29
CA GLU A 75 10.59 11.24 -2.18
C GLU A 75 10.36 12.76 -2.10
N SER A 76 9.26 13.25 -2.67
CA SER A 76 8.85 14.66 -2.62
C SER A 76 8.30 15.04 -1.24
N VAL A 77 7.79 14.06 -0.48
CA VAL A 77 7.28 14.28 0.88
C VAL A 77 8.35 14.92 1.76
N GLY A 78 7.92 15.93 2.53
CA GLY A 78 8.81 16.85 3.25
C GLY A 78 8.92 18.23 2.60
N ASP A 79 8.43 18.40 1.37
CA ASP A 79 8.12 19.72 0.82
C ASP A 79 6.83 20.29 1.41
N ALA A 80 6.33 21.41 0.89
CA ALA A 80 5.19 22.12 1.47
C ALA A 80 3.80 21.56 1.05
N SER A 81 3.71 20.54 0.20
CA SER A 81 2.44 20.15 -0.43
C SER A 81 2.22 18.65 -0.65
N HIS A 82 3.26 17.81 -0.68
CA HIS A 82 3.11 16.38 -0.90
C HIS A 82 2.78 15.64 0.39
N CYS A 83 1.81 14.73 0.29
CA CYS A 83 1.40 13.82 1.34
C CYS A 83 1.25 12.38 0.80
N THR A 84 1.54 11.38 1.63
CA THR A 84 1.35 9.97 1.26
C THR A 84 -0.10 9.52 1.42
N PHE A 85 -0.74 9.88 2.53
CA PHE A 85 -2.19 9.83 2.70
C PHE A 85 -2.75 11.21 2.37
N PHE A 86 -3.95 11.29 1.80
CA PHE A 86 -4.70 12.53 1.65
C PHE A 86 -6.19 12.24 1.51
N GLU A 87 -7.03 13.24 1.67
CA GLU A 87 -8.47 13.08 1.47
C GLU A 87 -8.91 13.69 0.13
N MET A 88 -9.85 13.02 -0.52
CA MET A 88 -10.49 13.49 -1.74
C MET A 88 -11.98 13.69 -1.45
N MET A 89 -12.42 14.94 -1.56
CA MET A 89 -13.83 15.30 -1.48
C MET A 89 -14.50 14.93 -2.80
N GLY A 90 -15.49 14.05 -2.74
CA GLY A 90 -16.14 13.50 -3.92
C GLY A 90 -17.66 13.67 -3.91
N ASN A 91 -18.21 13.78 -5.12
CA ASN A 91 -19.63 13.63 -5.38
C ASN A 91 -19.80 12.90 -6.71
N TRP A 92 -20.88 12.13 -6.83
CA TRP A 92 -21.15 11.33 -8.01
C TRP A 92 -22.61 11.45 -8.46
N SER A 93 -22.78 11.54 -9.77
CA SER A 93 -24.05 11.31 -10.46
C SER A 93 -23.95 9.99 -11.20
N LEU A 94 -24.85 9.06 -10.89
CA LEU A 94 -24.98 7.79 -11.57
C LEU A 94 -26.21 7.84 -12.49
N GLY A 95 -26.07 8.53 -13.63
CA GLY A 95 -27.14 8.68 -14.63
C GLY A 95 -28.27 9.64 -14.26
N ASP A 96 -28.08 10.57 -13.33
CA ASP A 96 -29.14 11.48 -12.86
C ASP A 96 -28.98 12.93 -13.37
N TYR A 97 -27.94 13.63 -12.93
CA TYR A 97 -27.56 14.96 -13.43
C TYR A 97 -26.22 14.91 -14.19
N PHE A 98 -25.88 15.96 -14.92
CA PHE A 98 -24.65 16.00 -15.71
C PHE A 98 -24.00 17.40 -15.68
N LYS A 99 -23.44 17.84 -16.80
CA LYS A 99 -22.66 19.09 -16.95
C LYS A 99 -23.36 20.34 -16.43
N LYS A 100 -24.63 20.54 -16.78
CA LYS A 100 -25.35 21.78 -16.46
C LYS A 100 -25.46 22.00 -14.97
N GLU A 101 -26.04 21.02 -14.26
CA GLU A 101 -26.22 21.08 -12.82
C GLU A 101 -24.88 21.09 -12.10
N LYS A 102 -23.94 20.22 -12.53
CA LYS A 102 -22.65 20.12 -11.85
C LYS A 102 -21.84 21.40 -11.94
N THR A 103 -21.69 21.97 -13.14
CA THR A 103 -20.95 23.23 -13.34
C THR A 103 -21.54 24.35 -12.48
N ALA A 104 -22.88 24.43 -12.42
CA ALA A 104 -23.57 25.42 -11.59
C ALA A 104 -23.30 25.22 -10.09
N TRP A 105 -23.34 23.97 -9.60
CA TRP A 105 -23.08 23.66 -8.20
C TRP A 105 -21.62 23.87 -7.81
N THR A 106 -20.65 23.51 -8.65
CA THR A 106 -19.24 23.80 -8.38
C THR A 106 -19.01 25.30 -8.31
N PHE A 107 -19.55 26.07 -9.27
CA PHE A 107 -19.45 27.53 -9.25
C PHE A 107 -20.10 28.14 -8.00
N GLU A 108 -21.28 27.66 -7.60
CA GLU A 108 -21.95 28.10 -6.37
C GLU A 108 -21.12 27.78 -5.13
N LEU A 109 -20.57 26.58 -5.02
CA LEU A 109 -19.71 26.17 -3.92
C LEU A 109 -18.49 27.10 -3.81
N LEU A 110 -17.77 27.31 -4.92
CA LEU A 110 -16.58 28.16 -4.94
C LEU A 110 -16.91 29.62 -4.61
N THR A 111 -18.00 30.17 -5.14
CA THR A 111 -18.29 31.61 -5.01
C THR A 111 -19.15 31.97 -3.80
N LYS A 112 -20.19 31.21 -3.50
CA LYS A 112 -21.17 31.51 -2.44
C LYS A 112 -20.78 30.91 -1.10
N VAL A 113 -20.24 29.70 -1.10
CA VAL A 113 -19.88 29.00 0.13
C VAL A 113 -18.46 29.36 0.55
N PHE A 114 -17.49 29.25 -0.37
CA PHE A 114 -16.09 29.57 -0.09
C PHE A 114 -15.71 31.04 -0.33
N GLY A 115 -16.59 31.82 -0.96
CA GLY A 115 -16.40 33.27 -1.11
C GLY A 115 -15.32 33.66 -2.12
N LEU A 116 -14.96 32.78 -3.05
CA LEU A 116 -13.96 33.07 -4.07
C LEU A 116 -14.46 34.13 -5.06
N ASP A 117 -13.55 35.00 -5.51
CA ASP A 117 -13.88 36.01 -6.52
C ASP A 117 -14.07 35.31 -7.87
N LYS A 118 -15.31 35.32 -8.37
CA LYS A 118 -15.66 34.71 -9.65
C LYS A 118 -14.83 35.23 -10.83
N ASN A 119 -14.31 36.46 -10.77
CA ASN A 119 -13.52 37.04 -11.85
C ASN A 119 -12.09 36.49 -11.89
N LYS A 120 -11.66 35.80 -10.82
CA LYS A 120 -10.33 35.18 -10.70
C LYS A 120 -10.38 33.66 -10.90
N ILE A 121 -11.57 33.05 -10.84
CA ILE A 121 -11.74 31.62 -11.11
C ILE A 121 -11.40 31.36 -12.58
N CYS A 122 -10.51 30.41 -12.80
CA CYS A 122 -10.16 29.87 -14.10
C CYS A 122 -10.68 28.43 -14.19
N SER A 123 -10.99 27.98 -15.39
CA SER A 123 -11.47 26.63 -15.60
C SER A 123 -11.04 26.09 -16.96
N THR A 124 -10.78 24.80 -17.04
CA THR A 124 -10.34 24.12 -18.25
C THR A 124 -11.47 23.27 -18.85
N VAL A 125 -11.46 23.10 -20.16
CA VAL A 125 -12.41 22.27 -20.90
C VAL A 125 -11.69 21.54 -22.02
N PHE A 126 -12.19 20.36 -22.40
CA PHE A 126 -11.56 19.55 -23.43
C PHE A 126 -11.57 20.23 -24.82
N ALA A 127 -10.40 20.35 -25.45
CA ALA A 127 -10.23 20.97 -26.77
C ALA A 127 -10.78 20.14 -27.94
N GLY A 128 -11.11 18.87 -27.71
CA GLY A 128 -11.49 17.93 -28.76
C GLY A 128 -10.29 17.23 -29.38
N ASN A 129 -10.52 16.06 -29.95
CA ASN A 129 -9.58 15.33 -30.78
C ASN A 129 -10.33 14.50 -31.85
N GLU A 130 -9.65 13.58 -32.52
CA GLU A 130 -10.27 12.72 -33.54
C GLU A 130 -11.34 11.77 -32.96
N SER A 131 -11.26 11.44 -31.67
CA SER A 131 -12.11 10.43 -31.02
C SER A 131 -13.28 11.05 -30.24
N ALA A 132 -13.19 12.31 -29.83
CA ALA A 132 -14.23 12.98 -29.06
C ALA A 132 -14.30 14.49 -29.37
N PRO A 133 -15.51 15.08 -29.42
CA PRO A 133 -15.68 16.48 -29.76
C PRO A 133 -15.16 17.41 -28.67
N ARG A 134 -14.87 18.65 -29.07
CA ARG A 134 -14.57 19.75 -28.16
C ARG A 134 -15.74 19.99 -27.19
N ASP A 135 -15.45 20.25 -25.92
CA ASP A 135 -16.46 20.44 -24.88
C ASP A 135 -17.03 21.88 -24.86
N GLU A 136 -17.75 22.23 -25.92
CA GLU A 136 -18.44 23.51 -26.02
C GLU A 136 -19.62 23.64 -25.04
N GLU A 137 -20.18 22.52 -24.59
CA GLU A 137 -21.30 22.51 -23.67
C GLU A 137 -20.90 23.09 -22.31
N THR A 138 -19.85 22.54 -21.69
CA THR A 138 -19.33 23.02 -20.41
C THR A 138 -18.85 24.47 -20.50
N ALA A 139 -18.13 24.81 -21.59
CA ALA A 139 -17.66 26.18 -21.83
C ALA A 139 -18.81 27.21 -21.88
N ASN A 140 -19.96 26.83 -22.45
CA ASN A 140 -21.13 27.70 -22.50
C ASN A 140 -21.80 27.86 -21.13
N TYR A 141 -21.88 26.80 -20.32
CA TYR A 141 -22.40 26.91 -18.96
C TYR A 141 -21.51 27.79 -18.08
N LEU A 142 -20.18 27.66 -18.16
CA LEU A 142 -19.23 28.52 -17.46
C LEU A 142 -19.43 30.01 -17.78
N LYS A 143 -19.59 30.36 -19.07
CA LYS A 143 -19.89 31.73 -19.52
C LYS A 143 -21.23 32.24 -18.96
N GLN A 144 -22.27 31.40 -18.96
CA GLN A 144 -23.58 31.76 -18.43
C GLN A 144 -23.55 32.03 -16.92
N LEU A 145 -22.71 31.31 -16.17
CA LEU A 145 -22.49 31.52 -14.74
C LEU A 145 -21.63 32.77 -14.45
N GLY A 146 -20.99 33.33 -15.48
CA GLY A 146 -20.23 34.57 -15.42
C GLY A 146 -18.74 34.38 -15.19
N ILE A 147 -18.19 33.20 -15.51
CA ILE A 147 -16.74 33.04 -15.70
C ILE A 147 -16.33 33.83 -16.95
N LEU A 148 -15.25 34.60 -16.82
CA LEU A 148 -14.73 35.42 -17.91
C LEU A 148 -14.24 34.53 -19.07
N PRO A 149 -14.55 34.85 -20.34
CA PRO A 149 -14.10 34.04 -21.48
C PRO A 149 -12.59 33.79 -21.53
N GLU A 150 -11.79 34.77 -21.12
CA GLU A 150 -10.32 34.68 -21.03
C GLU A 150 -9.82 33.74 -19.92
N ASN A 151 -10.68 33.38 -18.96
CA ASN A 151 -10.40 32.43 -17.89
C ASN A 151 -10.88 31.00 -18.22
N ILE A 152 -11.41 30.76 -19.42
CA ILE A 152 -11.83 29.44 -19.90
C ILE A 152 -10.79 28.94 -20.90
N TYR A 153 -10.04 27.92 -20.49
CA TYR A 153 -8.93 27.37 -21.27
C TYR A 153 -9.34 26.07 -21.92
N TYR A 154 -9.03 25.89 -23.20
CA TYR A 154 -9.20 24.60 -23.86
C TYR A 154 -7.86 23.88 -23.91
N GLN A 155 -7.77 22.69 -23.31
CA GLN A 155 -6.54 21.88 -23.34
C GLN A 155 -6.77 20.51 -23.97
N GLY A 156 -5.65 19.86 -24.30
CA GLY A 156 -5.64 18.59 -25.03
C GLY A 156 -6.09 17.40 -24.17
N LYS A 157 -5.95 16.20 -24.75
CA LYS A 157 -6.27 14.94 -24.05
C LYS A 157 -5.40 14.75 -22.81
N GLU A 158 -4.14 15.17 -22.86
CA GLU A 158 -3.19 14.98 -21.75
C GLU A 158 -3.63 15.69 -20.46
N ASP A 159 -4.36 16.80 -20.58
CA ASP A 159 -4.76 17.61 -19.42
C ASP A 159 -6.28 17.57 -19.14
N ASN A 160 -7.14 17.51 -20.17
CA ASN A 160 -8.61 17.64 -20.02
C ASN A 160 -9.40 16.39 -20.44
N TRP A 161 -8.78 15.22 -20.39
CA TRP A 161 -9.48 13.96 -20.64
C TRP A 161 -9.09 12.93 -19.59
N TRP A 162 -10.08 12.47 -18.84
CA TRP A 162 -9.84 11.47 -17.81
C TRP A 162 -10.10 10.07 -18.35
N GLU A 163 -9.11 9.20 -18.21
CA GLU A 163 -9.23 7.75 -18.43
C GLU A 163 -8.21 6.99 -17.58
N LEU A 164 -8.47 5.72 -17.27
CA LEU A 164 -7.46 4.86 -16.67
C LEU A 164 -6.48 4.38 -17.75
N ASP A 165 -5.24 4.80 -17.65
CA ASP A 165 -4.16 4.36 -18.53
C ASP A 165 -3.91 2.86 -18.43
N GLY A 166 -3.64 2.23 -19.58
CA GLY A 166 -3.40 0.78 -19.65
C GLY A 166 -4.62 -0.10 -19.40
N THR A 167 -5.83 0.45 -19.31
CA THR A 167 -7.08 -0.31 -19.08
C THR A 167 -8.04 -0.25 -20.26
N VAL A 168 -8.93 -1.24 -20.34
CA VAL A 168 -10.04 -1.35 -21.30
C VAL A 168 -11.31 -1.67 -20.51
N GLY A 169 -12.47 -1.21 -20.98
CA GLY A 169 -13.76 -1.44 -20.33
C GLY A 169 -14.04 -0.53 -19.14
N THR A 170 -13.25 0.54 -18.97
CA THR A 170 -13.39 1.53 -17.89
C THR A 170 -14.13 2.78 -18.38
N PRO A 171 -14.89 3.46 -17.51
CA PRO A 171 -15.53 4.72 -17.87
C PRO A 171 -14.48 5.81 -18.09
N CYS A 172 -14.75 6.72 -19.02
CA CYS A 172 -13.88 7.86 -19.34
C CYS A 172 -14.70 9.04 -19.89
N GLY A 173 -14.07 10.21 -19.99
CA GLY A 173 -14.72 11.38 -20.55
C GLY A 173 -13.90 12.67 -20.41
N PRO A 174 -14.44 13.78 -20.96
CA PRO A 174 -13.80 15.09 -20.79
C PRO A 174 -13.81 15.50 -19.32
N ASP A 175 -12.71 16.13 -18.92
CA ASP A 175 -12.53 16.67 -17.58
C ASP A 175 -12.69 18.20 -17.58
N ASN A 176 -13.22 18.72 -16.49
CA ASN A 176 -13.35 20.15 -16.21
C ASN A 176 -12.64 20.47 -14.89
N GLU A 177 -11.44 21.02 -14.99
CA GLU A 177 -10.66 21.39 -13.80
C GLU A 177 -10.89 22.85 -13.42
N TRP A 178 -10.75 23.13 -12.13
CA TRP A 178 -10.96 24.44 -11.54
C TRP A 178 -9.66 24.98 -10.96
N PHE A 179 -9.27 26.17 -11.39
CA PHE A 179 -8.03 26.83 -10.98
C PHE A 179 -8.31 28.17 -10.32
N TYR A 180 -7.42 28.56 -9.40
CA TYR A 180 -7.48 29.89 -8.80
C TYR A 180 -6.08 30.46 -8.54
N PRO A 181 -5.86 31.78 -8.75
CA PRO A 181 -4.58 32.41 -8.47
C PRO A 181 -4.39 32.63 -6.96
N LEU A 182 -3.27 32.17 -6.42
CA LEU A 182 -2.81 32.41 -5.05
C LEU A 182 -2.36 33.86 -4.83
N THR A 183 -2.01 34.57 -5.91
CA THR A 183 -1.57 35.97 -5.88
C THR A 183 -1.99 36.71 -7.15
N ASP A 184 -2.21 38.01 -7.03
CA ASP A 184 -2.48 38.90 -8.15
C ASP A 184 -1.23 39.21 -8.99
N GLU A 185 -0.04 38.96 -8.43
CA GLU A 185 1.24 39.17 -9.10
C GLU A 185 1.47 38.14 -10.20
N LYS A 186 1.84 38.61 -11.40
CA LYS A 186 2.22 37.78 -12.54
C LYS A 186 3.74 37.73 -12.65
N CYS A 187 4.30 36.56 -12.97
CA CYS A 187 5.73 36.45 -13.26
C CYS A 187 6.10 36.99 -14.66
N CYS A 188 5.13 37.06 -15.57
CA CYS A 188 5.27 37.57 -16.93
C CYS A 188 3.88 37.90 -17.54
N ASP A 189 3.85 38.54 -18.70
CA ASP A 189 2.62 38.95 -19.37
C ASP A 189 1.71 37.76 -19.77
N THR A 190 2.30 36.59 -20.01
CA THR A 190 1.61 35.34 -20.39
C THR A 190 1.39 34.39 -19.21
N CYS A 191 1.41 34.90 -17.98
CA CYS A 191 1.23 34.08 -16.77
C CYS A 191 -0.22 33.61 -16.61
N ASP A 192 -0.49 32.40 -17.11
CA ASP A 192 -1.77 31.68 -17.04
C ASP A 192 -1.66 30.37 -16.24
N ILE A 193 -2.70 29.55 -16.28
CA ILE A 193 -2.78 28.26 -15.57
C ILE A 193 -1.69 27.26 -15.96
N ASN A 194 -1.09 27.38 -17.15
CA ASN A 194 -0.02 26.50 -17.63
C ASN A 194 1.37 26.96 -17.13
N CYS A 195 1.43 28.10 -16.45
CA CYS A 195 2.67 28.68 -15.97
C CYS A 195 3.20 27.94 -14.74
N LYS A 196 4.45 27.46 -14.82
CA LYS A 196 5.13 26.74 -13.72
C LYS A 196 5.57 27.63 -12.54
N CYS A 197 5.17 28.90 -12.50
CA CYS A 197 5.54 29.83 -11.43
C CYS A 197 4.81 29.59 -10.09
N GLY A 198 3.84 28.66 -10.06
CA GLY A 198 3.06 28.35 -8.86
C GLY A 198 2.02 29.42 -8.49
N ARG A 199 1.68 30.31 -9.44
CA ARG A 199 0.63 31.32 -9.23
C ARG A 199 -0.76 30.69 -9.13
N TYR A 200 -1.07 29.73 -9.97
CA TYR A 200 -2.37 29.06 -9.97
C TYR A 200 -2.29 27.72 -9.23
N VAL A 201 -3.32 27.43 -8.45
CA VAL A 201 -3.53 26.12 -7.84
C VAL A 201 -4.75 25.47 -8.47
N GLU A 202 -4.62 24.20 -8.84
CA GLU A 202 -5.75 23.34 -9.17
C GLU A 202 -6.49 23.00 -7.86
N ILE A 203 -7.77 23.37 -7.80
CA ILE A 203 -8.64 23.20 -6.65
C ILE A 203 -9.31 21.81 -6.66
N GLY A 204 -9.62 21.32 -7.85
CA GLY A 204 -10.27 20.04 -8.08
C GLY A 204 -10.89 19.98 -9.47
N ASN A 205 -11.50 18.84 -9.77
CA ASN A 205 -12.01 18.54 -11.09
C ASN A 205 -13.41 17.92 -11.08
N ASP A 206 -14.09 18.05 -12.22
CA ASP A 206 -15.39 17.49 -12.52
C ASP A 206 -15.31 16.70 -13.83
N VAL A 207 -15.16 15.39 -13.71
CA VAL A 207 -15.06 14.47 -14.84
C VAL A 207 -16.45 14.09 -15.33
N TYR A 208 -16.70 14.34 -16.61
CA TYR A 208 -17.98 14.05 -17.26
C TYR A 208 -17.93 12.72 -18.00
N MET A 209 -17.94 11.63 -17.24
CA MET A 209 -17.87 10.27 -17.77
C MET A 209 -19.08 9.96 -18.66
N GLN A 210 -18.83 9.73 -19.94
CA GLN A 210 -19.88 9.45 -20.93
C GLN A 210 -19.44 8.44 -21.99
N TYR A 211 -18.24 7.89 -21.84
CA TYR A 211 -17.65 6.91 -22.73
C TYR A 211 -17.08 5.72 -21.94
N GLU A 212 -17.06 4.54 -22.55
CA GLU A 212 -16.30 3.38 -22.11
C GLU A 212 -15.08 3.25 -23.02
N LYS A 213 -13.90 3.09 -22.41
CA LYS A 213 -12.63 2.93 -23.11
C LYS A 213 -12.56 1.55 -23.77
N LEU A 214 -12.23 1.54 -25.06
CA LEU A 214 -11.96 0.36 -25.87
C LEU A 214 -10.45 0.26 -26.14
N GLU A 215 -9.99 -0.85 -26.72
CA GLU A 215 -8.57 -1.00 -27.15
C GLU A 215 -8.15 0.13 -28.10
N ASP A 216 -9.00 0.46 -29.09
CA ASP A 216 -8.72 1.45 -30.13
C ASP A 216 -9.75 2.59 -30.18
N GLY A 217 -10.22 3.07 -29.03
CA GLY A 217 -11.10 4.24 -28.97
C GLY A 217 -12.14 4.20 -27.85
N TYR A 218 -13.34 4.70 -28.14
CA TYR A 218 -14.38 4.91 -27.14
C TYR A 218 -15.77 4.56 -27.68
N LYS A 219 -16.63 3.98 -26.85
CA LYS A 219 -18.08 3.88 -27.13
C LYS A 219 -18.88 4.62 -26.06
N PRO A 220 -20.08 5.17 -26.37
CA PRO A 220 -20.89 5.81 -25.34
C PRO A 220 -21.27 4.87 -24.20
N LEU A 221 -21.26 5.37 -22.96
CA LEU A 221 -21.82 4.67 -21.80
C LEU A 221 -23.35 4.63 -21.86
N LEU A 222 -23.94 3.65 -21.17
CA LEU A 222 -25.39 3.58 -20.99
C LEU A 222 -25.93 4.83 -20.28
N ASN A 223 -25.22 5.25 -19.23
CA ASN A 223 -25.54 6.43 -18.44
C ASN A 223 -24.40 7.45 -18.56
N LYS A 224 -24.77 8.73 -18.60
CA LYS A 224 -23.82 9.82 -18.40
C LYS A 224 -23.65 10.05 -16.90
N ASN A 225 -22.41 10.04 -16.43
CA ASN A 225 -22.09 10.14 -15.02
C ASN A 225 -21.26 11.39 -14.75
N VAL A 226 -21.29 11.81 -13.49
CA VAL A 226 -20.38 12.83 -12.96
C VAL A 226 -19.51 12.15 -11.92
N ASP A 227 -18.21 12.36 -12.03
CA ASP A 227 -17.22 12.02 -11.02
C ASP A 227 -16.48 13.31 -10.64
N THR A 228 -16.31 13.56 -9.35
CA THR A 228 -15.69 14.80 -8.85
C THR A 228 -14.59 14.44 -7.88
N GLY A 229 -13.41 15.03 -8.10
CA GLY A 229 -12.26 14.89 -7.20
C GLY A 229 -11.74 16.25 -6.77
N PHE A 230 -12.03 16.67 -5.54
CA PHE A 230 -11.45 17.88 -4.95
C PHE A 230 -10.42 17.50 -3.89
N GLY A 231 -9.19 17.98 -4.03
CA GLY A 231 -8.12 17.70 -3.08
C GLY A 231 -8.36 18.41 -1.74
N PHE A 232 -8.60 17.66 -0.68
CA PHE A 232 -9.00 18.21 0.62
C PHE A 232 -7.89 19.08 1.25
N GLU A 233 -6.66 18.57 1.34
CA GLU A 233 -5.50 19.26 1.88
C GLU A 233 -5.19 20.55 1.12
N ARG A 234 -5.23 20.49 -0.22
CA ARG A 234 -4.99 21.66 -1.09
C ARG A 234 -6.05 22.72 -0.87
N MET A 235 -7.31 22.32 -0.79
CA MET A 235 -8.42 23.23 -0.50
C MET A 235 -8.30 23.86 0.88
N LEU A 236 -7.96 23.07 1.89
CA LEU A 236 -7.77 23.57 3.25
C LEU A 236 -6.61 24.59 3.31
N MET A 237 -5.47 24.27 2.70
CA MET A 237 -4.32 25.16 2.57
C MET A 237 -4.70 26.48 1.89
N PHE A 238 -5.36 26.37 0.74
CA PHE A 238 -5.77 27.51 -0.07
C PHE A 238 -6.78 28.42 0.65
N LEU A 239 -7.86 27.86 1.20
CA LEU A 239 -8.91 28.64 1.87
C LEU A 239 -8.35 29.43 3.06
N ASN A 240 -7.45 28.81 3.82
CA ASN A 240 -6.77 29.43 4.96
C ASN A 240 -5.64 30.41 4.57
N GLY A 241 -5.33 30.54 3.28
CA GLY A 241 -4.32 31.49 2.78
C GLY A 241 -2.89 31.11 3.16
N VAL A 242 -2.61 29.82 3.37
CA VAL A 242 -1.27 29.29 3.61
C VAL A 242 -0.75 28.61 2.34
N LYS A 243 0.57 28.45 2.23
CA LYS A 243 1.25 27.77 1.10
C LYS A 243 1.91 26.45 1.51
N ASP A 244 1.63 26.02 2.73
CA ASP A 244 2.21 24.86 3.38
C ASP A 244 1.07 24.07 4.02
N VAL A 245 0.83 22.86 3.54
CA VAL A 245 -0.23 21.98 4.05
C VAL A 245 0.00 21.62 5.51
N TYR A 246 1.25 21.61 5.97
CA TYR A 246 1.63 21.28 7.34
C TYR A 246 1.30 22.41 8.34
N LYS A 247 0.86 23.58 7.84
CA LYS A 247 0.31 24.69 8.65
C LYS A 247 -1.22 24.66 8.77
N THR A 248 -1.87 23.62 8.25
CA THR A 248 -3.32 23.42 8.42
C THR A 248 -3.61 22.66 9.71
N ASP A 249 -4.85 22.69 10.19
CA ASP A 249 -5.27 21.98 11.42
C ASP A 249 -5.15 20.45 11.32
N LEU A 250 -4.88 19.91 10.13
CA LEU A 250 -4.51 18.50 9.94
C LEU A 250 -3.14 18.16 10.53
N PHE A 251 -2.24 19.13 10.65
CA PHE A 251 -0.83 18.92 11.03
C PHE A 251 -0.34 19.86 12.12
N GLU A 252 -0.98 21.02 12.30
CA GLU A 252 -0.53 22.08 13.20
C GLU A 252 -0.27 21.56 14.62
N GLU A 253 -1.16 20.75 15.18
CA GLU A 253 -0.99 20.14 16.51
C GLU A 253 0.26 19.23 16.58
N VAL A 254 0.51 18.44 15.54
CA VAL A 254 1.67 17.53 15.45
C VAL A 254 2.96 18.33 15.30
N ILE A 255 2.98 19.32 14.41
CA ILE A 255 4.16 20.17 14.19
C ILE A 255 4.49 20.98 15.45
N ASN A 256 3.49 21.54 16.12
CA ASN A 256 3.67 22.27 17.38
C ASN A 256 4.20 21.36 18.49
N HIS A 257 3.68 20.14 18.61
CA HIS A 257 4.20 19.14 19.55
C HIS A 257 5.67 18.83 19.30
N LEU A 258 6.02 18.44 18.07
CA LEU A 258 7.38 18.04 17.72
C LEU A 258 8.39 19.19 17.87
N THR A 259 8.03 20.41 17.44
CA THR A 259 8.89 21.59 17.59
C THR A 259 9.09 21.99 19.05
N SER A 260 8.06 21.84 19.89
CA SER A 260 8.16 22.06 21.34
C SER A 260 9.10 21.06 22.00
N VAL A 261 9.02 19.78 21.66
CA VAL A 261 9.90 18.74 22.22
C VAL A 261 11.36 18.97 21.79
N LEU A 262 11.59 19.39 20.54
CA LEU A 262 12.93 19.70 20.02
C LEU A 262 13.46 21.07 20.46
N ASN A 263 12.62 21.93 21.02
CA ASN A 263 12.94 23.33 21.33
C ASN A 263 13.51 24.09 20.11
N VAL A 264 12.84 23.96 18.97
CA VAL A 264 13.17 24.64 17.70
C VAL A 264 11.95 25.41 17.17
N LYS A 265 12.16 26.34 16.24
CA LYS A 265 11.05 26.96 15.51
C LYS A 265 10.84 26.27 14.16
N TYR A 266 9.57 26.09 13.78
CA TYR A 266 9.22 25.62 12.45
C TYR A 266 9.73 26.59 11.37
N GLU A 267 10.28 26.07 10.28
CA GLU A 267 10.90 26.84 9.17
C GLU A 267 12.17 27.63 9.53
N GLU A 268 12.74 27.46 10.73
CA GLU A 268 14.03 28.07 11.09
C GLU A 268 15.21 27.34 10.44
N ASP A 269 15.12 26.01 10.35
CA ASP A 269 16.09 25.14 9.70
C ASP A 269 15.38 24.25 8.67
N GLU A 270 15.86 24.24 7.42
CA GLU A 270 15.23 23.54 6.30
C GLU A 270 15.29 22.01 6.45
N GLU A 271 16.41 21.46 6.95
CA GLU A 271 16.56 20.01 7.13
C GLU A 271 15.70 19.47 8.28
N VAL A 272 15.63 20.24 9.38
CA VAL A 272 14.74 19.94 10.50
C VAL A 272 13.29 20.05 10.06
N THR A 273 12.93 21.12 9.34
CA THR A 273 11.57 21.32 8.81
C THR A 273 11.15 20.18 7.89
N ARG A 274 12.02 19.78 6.96
CA ARG A 274 11.76 18.64 6.07
C ARG A 274 11.55 17.35 6.86
N SER A 275 12.35 17.10 7.90
CA SER A 275 12.21 15.91 8.74
C SER A 275 10.92 15.91 9.56
N LEU A 276 10.53 17.06 10.14
CA LEU A 276 9.27 17.23 10.86
C LEU A 276 8.06 16.90 9.97
N ARG A 277 8.07 17.41 8.74
CA ARG A 277 7.02 17.15 7.74
C ARG A 277 6.92 15.67 7.38
N ILE A 278 8.06 15.01 7.12
CA ILE A 278 8.10 13.58 6.81
C ILE A 278 7.57 12.74 7.99
N ILE A 279 7.98 13.06 9.23
CA ILE A 279 7.47 12.38 10.43
C ILE A 279 5.95 12.54 10.53
N ALA A 280 5.43 13.76 10.39
CA ALA A 280 4.02 14.04 10.51
C ALA A 280 3.19 13.30 9.44
N ASP A 281 3.56 13.44 8.15
CA ASP A 281 2.88 12.76 7.05
C ASP A 281 2.91 11.23 7.20
N HIS A 282 4.08 10.66 7.43
CA HIS A 282 4.22 9.20 7.45
C HIS A 282 3.54 8.56 8.66
N MET A 283 3.52 9.25 9.81
CA MET A 283 2.74 8.78 10.96
C MET A 283 1.24 8.90 10.73
N ARG A 284 0.78 9.94 10.03
CA ARG A 284 -0.62 10.05 9.60
C ARG A 284 -1.04 8.85 8.76
N THR A 285 -0.24 8.52 7.74
CA THR A 285 -0.48 7.37 6.86
C THR A 285 -0.40 6.04 7.61
N THR A 286 0.53 5.93 8.57
CA THR A 286 0.68 4.73 9.41
C THR A 286 -0.57 4.47 10.25
N VAL A 287 -1.06 5.50 10.96
CA VAL A 287 -2.29 5.41 11.76
C VAL A 287 -3.48 5.01 10.89
N MET A 288 -3.60 5.65 9.72
CA MET A 288 -4.67 5.40 8.76
C MET A 288 -4.66 3.96 8.24
N LEU A 289 -3.50 3.43 7.84
CA LEU A 289 -3.39 2.09 7.27
C LEU A 289 -3.56 0.96 8.30
N ILE A 290 -3.11 1.15 9.54
CA ILE A 290 -3.30 0.15 10.61
C ILE A 290 -4.75 0.19 11.12
N GLY A 291 -5.30 1.39 11.26
CA GLY A 291 -6.65 1.62 11.79
C GLY A 291 -7.78 1.41 10.78
N ASP A 292 -7.46 1.22 9.50
CA ASP A 292 -8.45 0.96 8.44
C ASP A 292 -9.35 -0.24 8.76
N VAL A 293 -10.53 -0.30 8.14
CA VAL A 293 -11.45 -1.45 8.28
C VAL A 293 -10.78 -2.76 7.85
N ASN A 294 -9.98 -2.73 6.78
CA ASN A 294 -9.13 -3.83 6.32
C ASN A 294 -7.67 -3.61 6.73
N GLY A 295 -7.46 -3.05 7.93
CA GLY A 295 -6.16 -2.62 8.44
C GLY A 295 -5.04 -3.63 8.21
N ILE A 296 -3.86 -3.09 7.88
CA ILE A 296 -2.67 -3.88 7.55
C ILE A 296 -1.56 -3.63 8.58
N VAL A 297 -0.62 -4.57 8.66
CA VAL A 297 0.57 -4.46 9.51
C VAL A 297 1.87 -4.52 8.70
N PRO A 298 3.00 -4.00 9.22
CA PRO A 298 4.29 -4.01 8.54
C PRO A 298 4.77 -5.42 8.13
N SER A 299 4.90 -5.66 6.83
CA SER A 299 5.28 -6.97 6.26
C SER A 299 6.42 -6.84 5.23
N ASN A 300 6.91 -7.97 4.68
CA ASN A 300 7.92 -7.98 3.62
C ASN A 300 7.31 -7.89 2.21
N VAL A 301 5.97 -7.94 2.07
CA VAL A 301 5.29 -8.09 0.78
C VAL A 301 4.00 -7.27 0.71
N GLY A 302 3.58 -6.93 -0.50
CA GLY A 302 2.29 -6.27 -0.75
C GLY A 302 2.12 -4.95 0.01
N ALA A 303 0.90 -4.66 0.45
CA ALA A 303 0.56 -3.43 1.16
C ALA A 303 1.33 -3.27 2.49
N GLY A 304 1.59 -4.38 3.19
CA GLY A 304 2.38 -4.38 4.42
C GLY A 304 3.84 -3.96 4.21
N TYR A 305 4.43 -4.22 3.02
CA TYR A 305 5.75 -3.70 2.68
C TYR A 305 5.77 -2.18 2.55
N ILE A 306 4.73 -1.60 1.94
CA ILE A 306 4.62 -0.14 1.79
C ILE A 306 4.43 0.53 3.15
N LEU A 307 3.54 0.00 4.00
CA LEU A 307 3.38 0.48 5.38
C LEU A 307 4.70 0.43 6.15
N ARG A 308 5.42 -0.70 6.06
CA ARG A 308 6.75 -0.84 6.67
C ARG A 308 7.72 0.24 6.17
N ARG A 309 7.78 0.49 4.86
CA ARG A 309 8.67 1.51 4.28
C ARG A 309 8.35 2.90 4.83
N VAL A 310 7.08 3.29 4.84
CA VAL A 310 6.61 4.57 5.38
C VAL A 310 6.99 4.73 6.86
N MET A 311 6.71 3.73 7.69
CA MET A 311 7.05 3.74 9.11
C MET A 311 8.56 3.84 9.36
N ARG A 312 9.37 3.05 8.64
CA ARG A 312 10.82 3.04 8.81
C ARG A 312 11.47 4.37 8.40
N ARG A 313 10.92 5.03 7.38
CA ARG A 313 11.35 6.37 6.99
C ARG A 313 11.02 7.40 8.07
N ALA A 314 9.84 7.35 8.69
CA ALA A 314 9.52 8.19 9.86
C ALA A 314 10.52 7.97 11.03
N ILE A 315 10.76 6.70 11.41
CA ILE A 315 11.71 6.34 12.49
C ILE A 315 13.13 6.84 12.18
N ARG A 316 13.56 6.77 10.91
CA ARG A 316 14.86 7.30 10.47
C ARG A 316 14.94 8.81 10.66
N HIS A 317 13.90 9.56 10.29
CA HIS A 317 13.88 11.02 10.46
C HIS A 317 13.86 11.45 11.92
N VAL A 318 13.19 10.69 12.80
CA VAL A 318 13.28 10.88 14.26
C VAL A 318 14.73 10.82 14.73
N LYS A 319 15.48 9.77 14.33
CA LYS A 319 16.91 9.67 14.67
C LYS A 319 17.74 10.79 14.03
N LYS A 320 17.44 11.20 12.79
CA LYS A 320 18.17 12.26 12.06
C LYS A 320 18.14 13.60 12.81
N ILE A 321 17.01 13.95 13.43
CA ILE A 321 16.85 15.19 14.20
C ILE A 321 17.04 15.00 15.72
N ASN A 322 17.58 13.86 16.14
CA ASN A 322 17.81 13.51 17.56
C ASN A 322 16.55 13.57 18.44
N LEU A 323 15.39 13.20 17.88
CA LEU A 323 14.14 13.07 18.64
C LEU A 323 14.09 11.70 19.34
N ASP A 324 13.39 11.61 20.46
CA ASP A 324 13.06 10.33 21.08
C ASP A 324 12.09 9.55 20.17
N PRO A 325 12.39 8.30 19.76
CA PRO A 325 11.45 7.47 19.00
C PRO A 325 10.04 7.40 19.62
N GLN A 326 9.91 7.49 20.95
CA GLN A 326 8.62 7.42 21.62
C GLN A 326 7.65 8.54 21.23
N GLU A 327 8.17 9.66 20.71
CA GLU A 327 7.34 10.76 20.20
C GLU A 327 6.46 10.33 19.01
N LEU A 328 6.81 9.27 18.28
CA LEU A 328 5.94 8.72 17.23
C LEU A 328 4.61 8.21 17.79
N ILE A 329 4.60 7.67 19.02
CA ILE A 329 3.37 7.22 19.69
C ILE A 329 2.49 8.43 20.05
N GLU A 330 3.08 9.53 20.53
CA GLU A 330 2.33 10.75 20.82
C GLU A 330 1.79 11.42 19.54
N VAL A 331 2.56 11.41 18.45
CA VAL A 331 2.08 11.85 17.13
C VAL A 331 0.89 11.00 16.67
N ALA A 332 0.97 9.68 16.82
CA ALA A 332 -0.13 8.79 16.46
C ALA A 332 -1.41 9.09 17.26
N LYS A 333 -1.29 9.31 18.58
CA LYS A 333 -2.41 9.71 19.44
C LYS A 333 -3.02 11.04 19.01
N ILE A 334 -2.22 12.05 18.67
CA ILE A 334 -2.73 13.34 18.17
C ILE A 334 -3.61 13.12 16.95
N TYR A 335 -3.18 12.30 15.99
CA TYR A 335 -4.00 11.99 14.82
C TYR A 335 -5.31 11.29 15.18
N ILE A 336 -5.27 10.30 16.07
CA ILE A 336 -6.44 9.51 16.49
C ILE A 336 -7.43 10.37 17.28
N GLU A 337 -6.96 11.03 18.33
CA GLU A 337 -7.80 11.65 19.35
C GLU A 337 -8.24 13.07 18.99
N LYS A 338 -7.44 13.82 18.22
CA LYS A 338 -7.68 15.25 17.95
C LYS A 338 -8.02 15.55 16.50
N VAL A 339 -7.29 14.95 15.55
CA VAL A 339 -7.44 15.30 14.12
C VAL A 339 -8.56 14.52 13.46
N TYR A 340 -8.63 13.20 13.70
CA TYR A 340 -9.51 12.29 12.96
C TYR A 340 -10.60 11.62 13.81
N ASN A 341 -10.68 11.91 15.11
CA ASN A 341 -11.62 11.30 16.05
C ASN A 341 -13.08 11.26 15.58
N THR A 342 -13.55 12.26 14.82
CA THR A 342 -14.90 12.30 14.27
C THR A 342 -15.01 11.77 12.85
N ALA A 343 -13.96 11.93 12.04
CA ALA A 343 -14.00 11.58 10.61
C ALA A 343 -13.75 10.08 10.39
N TYR A 344 -12.94 9.45 11.24
CA TYR A 344 -12.60 8.03 11.19
C TYR A 344 -12.76 7.38 12.57
N PRO A 345 -13.99 7.05 13.00
CA PRO A 345 -14.27 6.52 14.33
C PRO A 345 -13.51 5.23 14.67
N LEU A 346 -13.25 4.39 13.65
CA LEU A 346 -12.47 3.16 13.80
C LEU A 346 -11.05 3.40 14.34
N LEU A 347 -10.46 4.58 14.11
CA LEU A 347 -9.14 4.90 14.66
C LEU A 347 -9.19 4.97 16.19
N VAL A 348 -10.25 5.55 16.75
CA VAL A 348 -10.47 5.64 18.20
C VAL A 348 -10.79 4.27 18.77
N GLU A 349 -11.64 3.49 18.09
CA GLU A 349 -11.99 2.12 18.52
C GLU A 349 -10.77 1.19 18.53
N LYS A 350 -9.84 1.37 17.58
CA LYS A 350 -8.63 0.56 17.42
C LYS A 350 -7.37 1.21 18.00
N GLU A 351 -7.50 2.25 18.81
CA GLU A 351 -6.35 3.06 19.26
C GLU A 351 -5.25 2.19 19.90
N GLU A 352 -5.60 1.39 20.91
CA GLU A 352 -4.63 0.51 21.59
C GLU A 352 -3.93 -0.44 20.62
N TYR A 353 -4.67 -1.00 19.66
CA TYR A 353 -4.12 -1.89 18.64
C TYR A 353 -3.13 -1.14 17.73
N ILE A 354 -3.51 0.03 17.23
CA ILE A 354 -2.67 0.88 16.36
C ILE A 354 -1.35 1.22 17.06
N LEU A 355 -1.43 1.72 18.30
CA LEU A 355 -0.25 2.09 19.07
C LEU A 355 0.66 0.87 19.34
N SER A 356 0.06 -0.30 19.60
CA SER A 356 0.83 -1.53 19.83
C SER A 356 1.60 -2.00 18.59
N GLU A 357 1.01 -1.91 17.39
CA GLU A 357 1.67 -2.29 16.14
C GLU A 357 2.78 -1.31 15.75
N ILE A 358 2.57 -0.01 16.01
CA ILE A 358 3.62 1.00 15.85
C ILE A 358 4.80 0.71 16.78
N GLN A 359 4.54 0.42 18.06
CA GLN A 359 5.59 0.09 19.02
C GLN A 359 6.38 -1.15 18.62
N LYS A 360 5.71 -2.22 18.16
CA LYS A 360 6.36 -3.46 17.71
C LYS A 360 7.35 -3.22 16.58
N GLU A 361 6.98 -2.42 15.57
CA GLU A 361 7.88 -2.12 14.45
C GLU A 361 9.00 -1.16 14.88
N MET A 362 8.75 -0.20 15.77
CA MET A 362 9.79 0.66 16.35
C MET A 362 10.86 -0.16 17.09
N ASP A 363 10.45 -1.06 17.98
CA ASP A 363 11.36 -1.90 18.76
C ASP A 363 12.21 -2.81 17.88
N LYS A 364 11.59 -3.34 16.82
CA LYS A 364 12.23 -4.18 15.81
C LYS A 364 13.23 -3.39 14.97
N PHE A 365 12.84 -2.20 14.51
CA PHE A 365 13.64 -1.46 13.54
C PHE A 365 14.74 -0.61 14.18
N ASN A 366 14.54 -0.04 15.36
CA ASN A 366 15.55 0.80 16.03
C ASN A 366 16.90 0.08 16.20
N LYS A 367 16.86 -1.22 16.54
CA LYS A 367 18.08 -2.06 16.66
C LYS A 367 18.79 -2.24 15.33
N ALA A 368 18.02 -2.53 14.26
CA ALA A 368 18.57 -2.70 12.91
C ALA A 368 19.10 -1.38 12.33
N LEU A 369 18.42 -0.27 12.62
CA LEU A 369 18.77 1.06 12.14
C LEU A 369 20.14 1.52 12.67
N GLU A 370 20.40 1.39 13.98
CA GLU A 370 21.67 1.81 14.58
C GLU A 370 22.87 1.03 14.04
N GLN A 371 22.70 -0.28 13.85
CA GLN A 371 23.74 -1.11 13.26
C GLN A 371 23.91 -0.82 11.77
N GLY A 372 22.81 -0.70 11.04
CA GLY A 372 22.81 -0.44 9.60
C GLY A 372 23.40 0.92 9.24
N LEU A 373 23.13 1.99 9.99
CA LEU A 373 23.75 3.31 9.79
C LEU A 373 25.27 3.27 9.95
N LYS A 374 25.78 2.59 10.99
CA LYS A 374 27.22 2.41 11.19
C LYS A 374 27.89 1.66 10.04
N GLU A 375 27.23 0.62 9.52
CA GLU A 375 27.75 -0.14 8.37
C GLU A 375 27.64 0.64 7.06
N PHE A 376 26.57 1.41 6.87
CA PHE A 376 26.43 2.31 5.73
C PHE A 376 27.56 3.35 5.69
N ASP A 377 27.87 3.99 6.82
CA ASP A 377 28.98 4.95 6.90
C ASP A 377 30.34 4.31 6.58
N LYS A 378 30.56 3.06 7.00
CA LYS A 378 31.77 2.30 6.62
C LYS A 378 31.85 2.04 5.13
N VAL A 379 30.72 1.75 4.48
CA VAL A 379 30.66 1.56 3.01
C VAL A 379 31.04 2.86 2.30
N ILE A 380 30.42 3.99 2.68
CA ILE A 380 30.75 5.31 2.12
C ILE A 380 32.22 5.65 2.33
N PHE A 381 32.73 5.52 3.56
CA PHE A 381 34.13 5.78 3.86
C PHE A 381 35.11 4.90 3.07
N GLY A 382 34.71 3.64 2.80
CA GLY A 382 35.46 2.73 1.93
C GLY A 382 35.52 3.23 0.48
N ILE A 383 34.41 3.75 -0.05
CA ILE A 383 34.34 4.35 -1.39
C ILE A 383 35.22 5.61 -1.44
N GLU A 384 35.12 6.49 -0.46
CA GLU A 384 35.93 7.73 -0.38
C GLU A 384 37.43 7.42 -0.36
N LYS A 385 37.87 6.46 0.46
CA LYS A 385 39.27 5.99 0.45
C LYS A 385 39.70 5.41 -0.88
N HIS A 386 38.83 4.66 -1.54
CA HIS A 386 39.11 4.12 -2.86
C HIS A 386 39.24 5.25 -3.89
N LYS A 387 38.40 6.28 -3.83
CA LYS A 387 38.52 7.49 -4.67
C LYS A 387 39.86 8.19 -4.47
N GLU A 388 40.28 8.39 -3.21
CA GLU A 388 41.58 9.01 -2.91
C GLU A 388 42.75 8.20 -3.49
N PHE A 389 42.72 6.87 -3.33
CA PHE A 389 43.76 6.00 -3.87
C PHE A 389 43.75 5.94 -5.41
N ALA A 390 42.58 5.79 -6.03
CA ALA A 390 42.43 5.75 -7.48
C ALA A 390 42.85 7.07 -8.15
N LYS A 391 42.55 8.21 -7.51
CA LYS A 391 43.01 9.53 -7.95
C LYS A 391 44.53 9.62 -7.98
N SER A 392 45.24 8.96 -7.05
CA SER A 392 46.70 8.89 -7.07
C SER A 392 47.26 8.04 -8.23
N LYS A 393 46.42 7.24 -8.90
CA LYS A 393 46.74 6.46 -10.10
C LYS A 393 46.15 7.01 -11.40
N GLY A 394 45.44 8.15 -11.37
CA GLY A 394 44.75 8.72 -12.52
C GLY A 394 43.46 7.99 -12.92
N GLU A 395 42.91 7.14 -12.05
CA GLU A 395 41.67 6.41 -12.26
C GLU A 395 40.48 7.16 -11.62
N THR A 396 39.28 7.00 -12.20
CA THR A 396 38.04 7.59 -11.68
C THR A 396 37.13 6.49 -11.15
N VAL A 397 36.68 6.63 -9.89
CA VAL A 397 35.72 5.73 -9.26
C VAL A 397 34.36 6.44 -9.24
N LYS A 398 33.30 5.73 -9.60
CA LYS A 398 31.93 6.26 -9.60
C LYS A 398 31.45 6.53 -8.17
N ASP A 399 30.60 7.53 -8.02
CA ASP A 399 29.87 7.84 -6.79
C ASP A 399 28.67 6.90 -6.62
N GLU A 400 28.96 5.60 -6.47
CA GLU A 400 27.96 4.54 -6.50
C GLU A 400 28.26 3.47 -5.43
N ILE A 401 27.24 3.11 -4.66
CA ILE A 401 27.26 1.94 -3.78
C ILE A 401 26.94 0.71 -4.64
N GLY A 402 27.91 -0.20 -4.80
CA GLY A 402 27.73 -1.40 -5.59
C GLY A 402 26.67 -2.35 -5.03
N GLY A 403 25.94 -3.06 -5.91
CA GLY A 403 24.77 -3.84 -5.54
C GLY A 403 25.01 -4.93 -4.49
N LYS A 404 26.19 -5.55 -4.49
CA LYS A 404 26.59 -6.53 -3.45
C LYS A 404 26.76 -5.90 -2.06
N ALA A 405 27.24 -4.65 -1.99
CA ALA A 405 27.37 -3.93 -0.73
C ALA A 405 25.99 -3.53 -0.21
N ALA A 406 25.11 -3.02 -1.08
CA ALA A 406 23.72 -2.75 -0.76
C ALA A 406 22.97 -4.02 -0.31
N PHE A 407 23.18 -5.16 -0.99
CA PHE A 407 22.58 -6.44 -0.61
C PHE A 407 23.08 -6.93 0.74
N ARG A 408 24.37 -6.73 1.06
CA ARG A 408 24.91 -7.04 2.39
C ARG A 408 24.30 -6.18 3.49
N LEU A 409 24.10 -4.88 3.24
CA LEU A 409 23.38 -3.98 4.16
C LEU A 409 21.98 -4.53 4.46
N TYR A 410 21.26 -4.94 3.43
CA TYR A 410 19.94 -5.55 3.53
C TYR A 410 19.91 -6.89 4.27
N ASP A 411 20.64 -7.89 3.76
CA ASP A 411 20.56 -9.27 4.22
C ASP A 411 21.21 -9.49 5.59
N THR A 412 22.38 -8.90 5.81
CA THR A 412 23.18 -9.14 7.02
C THR A 412 22.78 -8.23 8.18
N PHE A 413 22.48 -6.96 7.88
CA PHE A 413 22.26 -5.94 8.89
C PHE A 413 20.80 -5.50 8.99
N GLY A 414 19.91 -6.09 8.17
CA GLY A 414 18.49 -5.75 8.13
C GLY A 414 18.22 -4.32 7.64
N PHE A 415 19.20 -3.71 6.98
CA PHE A 415 19.18 -2.31 6.56
C PHE A 415 18.53 -2.18 5.18
N PRO A 416 17.30 -1.66 5.09
CA PRO A 416 16.53 -1.73 3.86
C PRO A 416 17.20 -1.02 2.67
N LEU A 417 16.95 -1.54 1.46
CA LEU A 417 17.51 -0.97 0.23
C LEU A 417 17.02 0.47 0.05
N GLU A 418 15.75 0.74 0.32
CA GLU A 418 15.14 2.07 0.20
C GLU A 418 15.84 3.12 1.08
N LEU A 419 16.24 2.76 2.29
CA LEU A 419 17.00 3.67 3.17
C LEU A 419 18.44 3.83 2.70
N THR A 420 19.02 2.78 2.11
CA THR A 420 20.35 2.85 1.48
C THR A 420 20.35 3.83 0.31
N ILE A 421 19.33 3.78 -0.54
CA ILE A 421 19.14 4.70 -1.68
C ILE A 421 18.97 6.13 -1.17
N GLU A 422 18.08 6.35 -0.20
CA GLU A 422 17.80 7.68 0.35
C GLU A 422 19.05 8.32 0.98
N LEU A 423 19.78 7.58 1.81
CA LEU A 423 21.02 8.06 2.44
C LEU A 423 22.16 8.25 1.44
N ALA A 424 22.27 7.40 0.42
CA ALA A 424 23.25 7.58 -0.63
C ALA A 424 23.00 8.90 -1.36
N SER A 425 21.74 9.16 -1.75
CA SER A 425 21.35 10.39 -2.44
C SER A 425 21.66 11.64 -1.62
N GLU A 426 21.37 11.65 -0.32
CA GLU A 426 21.71 12.77 0.58
C GLU A 426 23.22 13.07 0.63
N LYS A 427 24.07 12.04 0.43
CA LYS A 427 25.53 12.18 0.38
C LYS A 427 26.08 12.35 -1.03
N GLY A 428 25.23 12.46 -2.05
CA GLY A 428 25.63 12.62 -3.46
C GLY A 428 26.07 11.32 -4.15
N TYR A 429 25.66 10.16 -3.63
CA TYR A 429 25.93 8.83 -4.20
C TYR A 429 24.67 8.20 -4.80
N THR A 430 24.83 7.29 -5.76
CA THR A 430 23.78 6.39 -6.26
C THR A 430 23.94 4.98 -5.68
N VAL A 431 22.95 4.12 -5.89
CA VAL A 431 23.02 2.69 -5.54
C VAL A 431 22.79 1.87 -6.81
N ASP A 432 23.61 0.84 -7.01
CA ASP A 432 23.43 -0.13 -8.09
C ASP A 432 22.30 -1.12 -7.73
N GLU A 433 21.06 -0.70 -8.02
CA GLU A 433 19.84 -1.45 -7.75
C GLU A 433 19.74 -2.76 -8.55
N GLU A 434 20.22 -2.76 -9.79
CA GLU A 434 20.22 -3.97 -10.62
C GLU A 434 21.21 -5.00 -10.06
N GLY A 435 22.41 -4.56 -9.66
CA GLY A 435 23.36 -5.42 -8.97
C GLY A 435 22.84 -5.92 -7.62
N PHE A 436 22.04 -5.11 -6.90
CA PHE A 436 21.35 -5.57 -5.70
C PHE A 436 20.37 -6.69 -6.05
N LYS A 437 19.55 -6.50 -7.08
CA LYS A 437 18.56 -7.47 -7.53
C LYS A 437 19.22 -8.77 -7.95
N VAL A 438 20.30 -8.72 -8.70
CA VAL A 438 21.10 -9.90 -9.06
C VAL A 438 21.62 -10.61 -7.80
N ALA A 439 22.20 -9.88 -6.85
CA ALA A 439 22.70 -10.48 -5.60
C ALA A 439 21.57 -11.09 -4.75
N PHE A 440 20.40 -10.44 -4.72
CA PHE A 440 19.20 -10.91 -4.05
C PHE A 440 18.63 -12.16 -4.72
N GLU A 441 18.56 -12.19 -6.05
CA GLU A 441 18.16 -13.36 -6.84
C GLU A 441 19.15 -14.50 -6.69
N GLU A 442 20.46 -14.26 -6.69
CA GLU A 442 21.48 -15.26 -6.39
C GLU A 442 21.30 -15.84 -4.99
N HIS A 443 20.98 -15.01 -3.99
CA HIS A 443 20.72 -15.47 -2.64
C HIS A 443 19.42 -16.28 -2.54
N GLN A 444 18.35 -15.84 -3.22
CA GLN A 444 17.13 -16.63 -3.36
C GLN A 444 17.37 -17.94 -4.10
N ALA A 445 18.17 -17.92 -5.17
CA ALA A 445 18.51 -19.08 -5.97
C ALA A 445 19.43 -20.03 -5.22
N LYS A 446 20.31 -19.57 -4.32
CA LYS A 446 21.05 -20.42 -3.37
C LYS A 446 20.14 -21.01 -2.30
N SER A 447 19.11 -20.26 -1.88
CA SER A 447 18.06 -20.74 -0.96
C SER A 447 17.08 -21.72 -1.64
N LYS A 448 16.89 -21.60 -2.96
CA LYS A 448 16.11 -22.49 -3.84
C LYS A 448 16.97 -23.57 -4.51
N GLY A 449 18.30 -23.46 -4.41
CA GLY A 449 19.32 -24.25 -5.11
C GLY A 449 19.62 -25.56 -4.41
N VAL A 450 18.54 -26.22 -3.98
CA VAL A 450 18.49 -27.66 -3.77
C VAL A 450 17.79 -28.18 -5.04
N ASP A 451 18.58 -28.83 -5.89
CA ASP A 451 18.37 -29.06 -7.33
C ASP A 451 17.01 -29.60 -7.80
N LYS A 452 16.67 -29.14 -9.02
CA LYS A 452 15.90 -29.68 -10.17
C LYS A 452 15.36 -31.14 -10.18
N GLY A 453 14.90 -31.67 -9.05
CA GLY A 453 14.14 -32.92 -8.94
C GLY A 453 12.80 -32.77 -8.21
N VAL A 454 12.37 -31.54 -7.93
CA VAL A 454 11.24 -31.32 -7.02
C VAL A 454 9.91 -31.65 -7.69
N PHE A 455 9.30 -32.78 -7.32
CA PHE A 455 7.90 -33.06 -7.63
C PHE A 455 7.02 -31.90 -7.13
N LYS A 456 5.87 -31.65 -7.76
CA LYS A 456 4.90 -30.65 -7.26
C LYS A 456 4.45 -30.88 -5.80
N SER A 457 4.75 -32.05 -5.23
CA SER A 457 4.57 -32.44 -3.82
C SER A 457 5.71 -32.04 -2.86
N GLY A 458 6.78 -31.38 -3.33
CA GLY A 458 7.92 -30.96 -2.48
C GLY A 458 8.99 -32.02 -2.25
N LEU A 459 8.89 -33.18 -2.93
CA LEU A 459 9.86 -34.28 -2.86
C LEU A 459 11.04 -34.05 -3.79
N GLN A 460 12.27 -34.31 -3.31
CA GLN A 460 13.49 -34.26 -4.13
C GLN A 460 13.66 -35.49 -5.04
N ASP A 461 13.14 -36.66 -4.64
CA ASP A 461 13.19 -37.93 -5.36
C ASP A 461 12.01 -38.84 -4.96
N ASP A 462 11.92 -40.05 -5.52
CA ASP A 462 10.92 -41.08 -5.21
C ASP A 462 11.49 -42.25 -4.40
N GLY A 463 12.62 -42.05 -3.71
CA GLY A 463 13.24 -43.06 -2.86
C GLY A 463 12.38 -43.42 -1.64
N GLU A 464 12.52 -44.65 -1.13
CA GLU A 464 11.74 -45.17 0.01
C GLU A 464 11.74 -44.21 1.20
N GLN A 465 12.90 -43.64 1.54
CA GLN A 465 13.02 -42.72 2.67
C GLN A 465 12.30 -41.38 2.42
N THR A 466 12.35 -40.87 1.20
CA THR A 466 11.65 -39.65 0.78
C THR A 466 10.13 -39.85 0.84
N ILE A 467 9.63 -41.02 0.45
CA ILE A 467 8.21 -41.42 0.58
C ILE A 467 7.77 -41.48 2.05
N LYS A 468 8.63 -42.03 2.93
CA LYS A 468 8.37 -42.03 4.38
C LYS A 468 8.28 -40.60 4.91
N TYR A 469 9.24 -39.74 4.57
CA TYR A 469 9.21 -38.33 4.96
C TYR A 469 8.01 -37.57 4.41
N HIS A 470 7.53 -37.92 3.22
CA HIS A 470 6.33 -37.34 2.65
C HIS A 470 5.10 -37.61 3.51
N THR A 471 4.91 -38.86 3.92
CA THR A 471 3.80 -39.24 4.80
C THR A 471 3.94 -38.60 6.18
N ALA A 472 5.17 -38.54 6.73
CA ALA A 472 5.44 -37.82 7.98
C ALA A 472 5.13 -36.32 7.90
N THR A 473 5.24 -35.71 6.72
CA THR A 473 4.90 -34.29 6.51
C THR A 473 3.40 -34.03 6.68
N HIS A 474 2.54 -34.92 6.19
CA HIS A 474 1.09 -34.83 6.41
C HIS A 474 0.69 -35.02 7.88
N LEU A 475 1.34 -35.96 8.57
CA LEU A 475 1.17 -36.12 10.01
C LEU A 475 1.61 -34.85 10.76
N LEU A 476 2.75 -34.26 10.42
CA LEU A 476 3.19 -33.02 11.04
C LEU A 476 2.20 -31.87 10.81
N ASN A 477 1.67 -31.72 9.59
CA ASN A 477 0.66 -30.71 9.26
C ASN A 477 -0.60 -30.87 10.12
N ALA A 478 -1.11 -32.09 10.26
CA ALA A 478 -2.25 -32.39 11.13
C ALA A 478 -1.95 -32.12 12.61
N ALA A 479 -0.76 -32.49 13.09
CA ALA A 479 -0.35 -32.24 14.48
C ALA A 479 -0.24 -30.74 14.78
N LEU A 480 0.31 -29.95 13.86
CA LEU A 480 0.41 -28.49 14.00
C LEU A 480 -0.97 -27.84 14.16
N LYS A 481 -1.99 -28.34 13.47
CA LYS A 481 -3.37 -27.83 13.63
C LYS A 481 -3.97 -28.14 15.01
N LEU A 482 -3.59 -29.26 15.61
CA LEU A 482 -4.04 -29.63 16.96
C LEU A 482 -3.33 -28.80 18.03
N VAL A 483 -2.05 -28.50 17.85
CA VAL A 483 -1.23 -27.78 18.85
C VAL A 483 -1.40 -26.26 18.72
N LEU A 484 -1.31 -25.72 17.50
CA LEU A 484 -1.28 -24.27 17.25
C LEU A 484 -2.63 -23.69 16.79
N GLY A 485 -3.59 -24.54 16.46
CA GLY A 485 -4.93 -24.14 16.02
C GLY A 485 -5.19 -24.36 14.52
N LYS A 486 -6.46 -24.27 14.15
CA LYS A 486 -6.96 -24.66 12.81
C LYS A 486 -6.40 -23.83 11.66
N ASP A 487 -5.95 -22.62 11.95
CA ASP A 487 -5.38 -21.71 10.95
C ASP A 487 -3.94 -22.08 10.56
N SER A 488 -3.30 -22.99 11.30
CA SER A 488 -1.99 -23.53 10.91
C SER A 488 -2.10 -24.34 9.62
N HIS A 489 -1.28 -24.01 8.64
CA HIS A 489 -1.25 -24.70 7.35
C HIS A 489 0.15 -24.64 6.73
N GLN A 490 0.38 -25.42 5.67
CA GLN A 490 1.67 -25.45 4.98
C GLN A 490 1.92 -24.14 4.21
N MET A 491 2.98 -23.42 4.59
CA MET A 491 3.52 -22.26 3.85
C MET A 491 4.66 -22.64 2.90
N GLY A 492 5.29 -23.78 3.14
CA GLY A 492 6.39 -24.30 2.32
C GLY A 492 6.84 -25.67 2.81
N SER A 493 7.28 -26.52 1.88
CA SER A 493 7.81 -27.84 2.22
C SER A 493 9.00 -28.18 1.32
N ASN A 494 9.96 -28.92 1.86
CA ASN A 494 11.07 -29.50 1.11
C ASN A 494 11.48 -30.81 1.77
N ILE A 495 11.37 -31.91 1.02
CA ILE A 495 11.61 -33.25 1.51
C ILE A 495 12.75 -33.86 0.71
N THR A 496 13.73 -34.41 1.41
CA THR A 496 14.89 -35.09 0.84
C THR A 496 15.03 -36.48 1.48
N ALA A 497 15.90 -37.32 0.94
CA ALA A 497 16.22 -38.61 1.55
C ALA A 497 16.82 -38.48 2.97
N GLU A 498 17.31 -37.30 3.36
CA GLU A 498 17.97 -37.06 4.64
C GLU A 498 17.04 -36.42 5.69
N ARG A 499 16.07 -35.59 5.25
CA ARG A 499 15.22 -34.81 6.16
C ARG A 499 13.95 -34.31 5.50
N LEU A 500 12.97 -33.95 6.33
CA LEU A 500 11.87 -33.07 5.93
C LEU A 500 12.04 -31.66 6.49
N ARG A 501 11.60 -30.67 5.73
CA ARG A 501 11.50 -29.26 6.12
C ARG A 501 10.07 -28.80 5.91
N PHE A 502 9.47 -28.22 6.93
CA PHE A 502 8.09 -27.74 6.90
C PHE A 502 7.99 -26.32 7.45
N ASP A 503 7.35 -25.43 6.68
CA ASP A 503 7.17 -24.03 6.99
C ASP A 503 5.68 -23.78 7.25
N PHE A 504 5.33 -23.07 8.33
CA PHE A 504 3.95 -22.86 8.79
C PHE A 504 3.79 -21.47 9.41
N PRO A 505 2.56 -20.88 9.42
CA PRO A 505 2.33 -19.60 10.04
C PRO A 505 2.39 -19.77 11.57
N CYS A 506 3.26 -18.99 12.21
CA CYS A 506 3.33 -18.89 13.65
C CYS A 506 4.07 -17.60 14.02
N ASP A 507 3.46 -16.82 14.91
CA ASP A 507 3.91 -15.48 15.31
C ASP A 507 4.95 -15.51 16.43
N HIS A 508 5.11 -16.66 17.09
CA HIS A 508 6.07 -16.88 18.17
C HIS A 508 7.05 -18.01 17.84
N LYS A 509 8.09 -18.15 18.66
CA LYS A 509 8.98 -19.30 18.62
C LYS A 509 8.30 -20.44 19.37
N LEU A 510 8.27 -21.64 18.78
CA LEU A 510 7.71 -22.81 19.46
C LEU A 510 8.41 -23.04 20.80
N GLU A 511 7.61 -23.22 21.84
CA GLU A 511 8.08 -23.65 23.14
C GLU A 511 8.56 -25.11 23.10
N GLU A 512 9.46 -25.48 24.03
CA GLU A 512 9.90 -26.87 24.15
C GLU A 512 8.73 -27.83 24.43
N SER A 513 7.70 -27.35 25.12
CA SER A 513 6.45 -28.06 25.40
C SER A 513 5.68 -28.38 24.11
N GLU A 514 5.55 -27.41 23.20
CA GLU A 514 4.86 -27.56 21.92
C GLU A 514 5.63 -28.47 20.97
N ILE A 515 6.96 -28.31 20.88
CA ILE A 515 7.82 -29.20 20.09
C ILE A 515 7.64 -30.65 20.56
N LYS A 516 7.66 -30.86 21.88
CA LYS A 516 7.47 -32.20 22.44
C LYS A 516 6.06 -32.74 22.15
N GLN A 517 5.01 -31.91 22.27
CA GLN A 517 3.65 -32.32 21.93
C GLN A 517 3.52 -32.73 20.47
N LEU A 518 4.12 -31.98 19.53
CA LEU A 518 4.13 -32.33 18.11
C LEU A 518 4.79 -33.69 17.88
N GLU A 519 5.95 -33.93 18.49
CA GLU A 519 6.63 -35.23 18.41
C GLU A 519 5.80 -36.36 19.01
N ASP A 520 5.20 -36.15 20.19
CA ASP A 520 4.39 -37.15 20.89
C ASP A 520 3.13 -37.52 20.07
N ILE A 521 2.48 -36.54 19.44
CA ILE A 521 1.30 -36.76 18.57
C ILE A 521 1.68 -37.56 17.32
N VAL A 522 2.71 -37.11 16.58
CA VAL A 522 3.12 -37.78 15.34
C VAL A 522 3.60 -39.19 15.62
N ASN A 523 4.42 -39.40 16.66
CA ASN A 523 4.86 -40.74 17.06
C ASN A 523 3.71 -41.62 17.57
N GLY A 524 2.69 -41.02 18.19
CA GLY A 524 1.44 -41.72 18.53
C GLY A 524 0.78 -42.30 17.29
N TRP A 525 0.58 -41.48 16.25
CA TRP A 525 -0.01 -41.94 14.99
C TRP A 525 0.86 -42.92 14.21
N ILE A 526 2.19 -42.84 14.33
CA ILE A 526 3.09 -43.85 13.78
C ILE A 526 2.90 -45.19 14.51
N LYS A 527 2.83 -45.15 15.84
CA LYS A 527 2.64 -46.35 16.68
C LYS A 527 1.28 -47.02 16.44
N ASP A 528 0.24 -46.23 16.17
CA ASP A 528 -1.11 -46.71 15.87
C ASP A 528 -1.21 -47.38 14.48
N ASP A 529 -0.18 -47.28 13.66
CA ASP A 529 -0.05 -47.92 12.35
C ASP A 529 -1.25 -47.65 11.42
N LEU A 530 -1.59 -46.37 11.29
CA LEU A 530 -2.72 -45.90 10.51
C LEU A 530 -2.55 -46.23 9.03
N LYS A 531 -3.61 -46.75 8.43
CA LYS A 531 -3.66 -47.05 6.99
C LYS A 531 -3.68 -45.76 6.17
N VAL A 532 -2.93 -45.74 5.08
CA VAL A 532 -2.97 -44.68 4.07
C VAL A 532 -3.80 -45.16 2.87
N THR A 533 -4.81 -44.38 2.48
CA THR A 533 -5.64 -44.65 1.31
C THR A 533 -5.69 -43.45 0.40
N PHE A 534 -6.04 -43.65 -0.87
CA PHE A 534 -6.26 -42.55 -1.81
C PHE A 534 -7.45 -42.80 -2.72
N GLU A 535 -8.07 -41.72 -3.17
CA GLU A 535 -9.15 -41.74 -4.14
C GLU A 535 -8.96 -40.62 -5.17
N GLU A 536 -9.17 -40.92 -6.45
CA GLU A 536 -9.23 -39.90 -7.49
C GLU A 536 -10.65 -39.36 -7.62
N MET A 537 -10.79 -38.04 -7.62
CA MET A 537 -12.09 -37.38 -7.73
C MET A 537 -11.99 -35.99 -8.35
N PRO A 538 -13.12 -35.40 -8.79
CA PRO A 538 -13.14 -34.01 -9.22
C PRO A 538 -12.66 -33.06 -8.12
N LYS A 539 -11.89 -32.04 -8.49
CA LYS A 539 -11.35 -31.02 -7.59
C LYS A 539 -12.43 -30.36 -6.73
N THR A 540 -13.59 -30.06 -7.31
CA THR A 540 -14.73 -29.49 -6.59
C THR A 540 -15.22 -30.40 -5.46
N LYS A 541 -15.33 -31.70 -5.72
CA LYS A 541 -15.74 -32.70 -4.73
C LYS A 541 -14.70 -32.86 -3.62
N ALA A 542 -13.40 -32.79 -3.96
CA ALA A 542 -12.32 -32.84 -2.97
C ALA A 542 -12.42 -31.68 -1.95
N VAL A 543 -12.71 -30.48 -2.44
CA VAL A 543 -12.95 -29.29 -1.58
C VAL A 543 -14.20 -29.47 -0.74
N GLU A 544 -15.31 -29.96 -1.31
CA GLU A 544 -16.57 -30.20 -0.59
C GLU A 544 -16.43 -31.19 0.58
N ILE A 545 -15.59 -32.22 0.44
CA ILE A 545 -15.34 -33.19 1.52
C ILE A 545 -14.29 -32.74 2.55
N GLY A 546 -13.84 -31.49 2.44
CA GLY A 546 -12.88 -30.87 3.35
C GLY A 546 -11.45 -31.39 3.20
N ALA A 547 -11.05 -31.83 2.00
CA ALA A 547 -9.65 -32.20 1.76
C ALA A 547 -8.76 -30.95 1.80
N GLU A 548 -7.74 -30.99 2.64
CA GLU A 548 -6.78 -29.89 2.76
C GLU A 548 -6.05 -29.66 1.44
N HIS A 549 -5.83 -28.39 1.09
CA HIS A 549 -5.10 -28.01 -0.11
C HIS A 549 -4.43 -26.64 0.04
N GLN A 550 -3.38 -26.40 -0.74
CA GLN A 550 -2.73 -25.10 -0.83
C GLN A 550 -2.69 -24.66 -2.30
N PHE A 551 -3.18 -23.46 -2.60
CA PHE A 551 -3.28 -22.92 -3.97
C PHE A 551 -4.08 -23.84 -4.90
N ILE A 552 -5.38 -23.99 -4.62
CA ILE A 552 -6.30 -24.90 -5.33
C ILE A 552 -6.32 -24.67 -6.85
N GLU A 553 -5.99 -23.47 -7.29
CA GLU A 553 -5.90 -23.05 -8.69
C GLU A 553 -4.79 -23.80 -9.45
N ARG A 554 -3.77 -24.31 -8.73
CA ARG A 554 -2.64 -25.04 -9.32
C ARG A 554 -2.91 -26.52 -9.58
N TYR A 555 -4.01 -27.05 -9.04
CA TYR A 555 -4.40 -28.45 -9.22
C TYR A 555 -5.26 -28.65 -10.48
N PRO A 556 -5.05 -29.76 -11.20
CA PRO A 556 -5.90 -30.15 -12.34
C PRO A 556 -7.35 -30.43 -11.90
N ASP A 557 -8.27 -30.58 -12.87
CA ASP A 557 -9.69 -30.79 -12.58
C ASP A 557 -10.00 -32.12 -11.88
N MET A 558 -9.16 -33.13 -12.11
CA MET A 558 -9.18 -34.41 -11.39
C MET A 558 -7.97 -34.46 -10.47
N VAL A 559 -8.19 -34.78 -9.20
CA VAL A 559 -7.15 -34.78 -8.17
C VAL A 559 -7.18 -36.07 -7.37
N THR A 560 -6.03 -36.42 -6.78
CA THR A 560 -5.90 -37.52 -5.83
C THR A 560 -5.98 -36.98 -4.41
N VAL A 561 -6.92 -37.48 -3.62
CA VAL A 561 -7.05 -37.16 -2.19
C VAL A 561 -6.48 -38.34 -1.40
N TYR A 562 -5.43 -38.08 -0.62
CA TYR A 562 -4.87 -39.05 0.31
C TYR A 562 -5.50 -38.88 1.69
N SER A 563 -5.82 -39.99 2.34
CA SER A 563 -6.29 -40.05 3.73
C SER A 563 -5.36 -40.93 4.56
N ILE A 564 -4.93 -40.44 5.72
CA ILE A 564 -4.12 -41.18 6.68
C ILE A 564 -4.96 -41.40 7.93
N GLY A 565 -5.53 -42.60 8.07
CA GLY A 565 -6.57 -42.88 9.06
C GLY A 565 -7.66 -41.79 9.06
N ASP A 566 -8.03 -41.33 10.24
CA ASP A 566 -8.96 -40.20 10.43
C ASP A 566 -8.24 -38.87 10.75
N VAL A 567 -6.91 -38.82 10.65
CA VAL A 567 -6.11 -37.70 11.19
C VAL A 567 -5.69 -36.69 10.13
N SER A 568 -5.56 -37.11 8.87
CA SER A 568 -5.20 -36.23 7.76
C SER A 568 -5.94 -36.64 6.49
N LYS A 569 -6.40 -35.64 5.73
CA LYS A 569 -7.06 -35.79 4.43
C LYS A 569 -6.64 -34.62 3.55
N GLU A 570 -5.84 -34.86 2.52
CA GLU A 570 -5.21 -33.78 1.75
C GLU A 570 -5.15 -34.10 0.25
N ILE A 571 -5.22 -33.06 -0.58
CA ILE A 571 -4.99 -33.18 -2.03
C ILE A 571 -3.48 -33.24 -2.27
N CYS A 572 -2.98 -34.41 -2.69
CA CYS A 572 -1.55 -34.63 -2.86
C CYS A 572 -1.24 -35.43 -4.14
N THR A 573 -0.11 -35.10 -4.78
CA THR A 573 0.32 -35.73 -6.05
C THR A 573 1.58 -36.57 -5.90
N GLY A 574 2.11 -36.74 -4.68
CA GLY A 574 3.32 -37.52 -4.42
C GLY A 574 3.01 -38.91 -3.87
N PRO A 575 3.95 -39.86 -3.98
CA PRO A 575 3.83 -41.20 -3.39
C PRO A 575 3.78 -41.15 -1.86
N HIS A 576 3.06 -42.10 -1.25
CA HIS A 576 2.97 -42.29 0.20
C HIS A 576 3.27 -43.74 0.59
N VAL A 577 3.57 -43.96 1.86
CA VAL A 577 3.63 -45.34 2.41
C VAL A 577 2.22 -45.89 2.55
N GLU A 578 2.07 -47.21 2.62
CA GLU A 578 0.76 -47.86 2.77
C GLU A 578 0.17 -47.75 4.19
N HIS A 579 1.03 -47.61 5.20
CA HIS A 579 0.64 -47.48 6.61
C HIS A 579 1.74 -46.77 7.43
N THR A 580 1.37 -46.06 8.50
CA THR A 580 2.30 -45.15 9.21
C THR A 580 3.35 -45.86 10.06
N GLY A 581 3.16 -47.13 10.43
CA GLY A 581 4.10 -47.89 11.27
C GLY A 581 5.47 -48.14 10.63
N VAL A 582 5.59 -47.99 9.30
CA VAL A 582 6.88 -48.10 8.60
C VAL A 582 7.75 -46.84 8.71
N LEU A 583 7.22 -45.76 9.31
CA LEU A 583 7.92 -44.48 9.40
C LEU A 583 9.02 -44.45 10.47
N GLY A 584 9.01 -45.37 11.44
CA GLY A 584 10.00 -45.39 12.53
C GLY A 584 9.69 -44.36 13.62
N GLU A 585 10.69 -43.61 14.09
CA GLU A 585 10.49 -42.55 15.09
C GLU A 585 10.68 -41.16 14.48
N PHE A 586 9.67 -40.30 14.58
CA PHE A 586 9.72 -38.91 14.15
C PHE A 586 10.39 -38.01 15.19
N LYS A 587 11.38 -37.23 14.76
CA LYS A 587 12.12 -36.30 15.63
C LYS A 587 12.33 -34.94 14.97
N ILE A 588 11.94 -33.87 15.64
CA ILE A 588 12.27 -32.49 15.28
C ILE A 588 13.72 -32.22 15.69
N THR A 589 14.54 -31.85 14.72
CA THR A 589 15.98 -31.58 14.91
C THR A 589 16.29 -30.10 15.02
N LYS A 590 15.48 -29.26 14.37
CA LYS A 590 15.66 -27.82 14.38
C LYS A 590 14.32 -27.11 14.19
N GLU A 591 14.17 -26.01 14.91
CA GLU A 591 13.10 -25.04 14.75
C GLU A 591 13.75 -23.66 14.57
N GLU A 592 13.33 -22.90 13.56
CA GLU A 592 13.90 -21.59 13.24
C GLU A 592 12.90 -20.63 12.59
N SER A 593 13.13 -19.33 12.72
CA SER A 593 12.35 -18.32 11.99
C SER A 593 12.69 -18.40 10.51
N CYS A 594 11.69 -18.51 9.64
CA CYS A 594 11.89 -18.46 8.19
C CYS A 594 11.65 -17.05 7.64
N ALA A 595 10.56 -16.41 8.08
CA ALA A 595 10.19 -15.05 7.74
C ALA A 595 9.32 -14.47 8.88
N SER A 596 8.91 -13.20 8.77
CA SER A 596 7.97 -12.61 9.73
C SER A 596 6.65 -13.39 9.75
N GLY A 597 6.24 -13.89 10.91
CA GLY A 597 5.02 -14.70 11.05
C GLY A 597 5.09 -16.12 10.48
N VAL A 598 6.28 -16.59 10.04
CA VAL A 598 6.46 -17.94 9.49
C VAL A 598 7.64 -18.63 10.18
N ARG A 599 7.37 -19.79 10.78
CA ARG A 599 8.35 -20.65 11.42
C ARG A 599 8.65 -21.87 10.55
N ARG A 600 9.81 -22.47 10.77
CA ARG A 600 10.31 -23.63 10.01
C ARG A 600 10.76 -24.73 10.97
N ILE A 601 10.23 -25.93 10.75
CA ILE A 601 10.68 -27.18 11.38
C ILE A 601 11.55 -27.95 10.39
N LYS A 602 12.65 -28.54 10.89
CA LYS A 602 13.39 -29.63 10.23
C LYS A 602 13.28 -30.87 11.08
N ALA A 603 12.86 -31.98 10.48
CA ALA A 603 12.69 -33.24 11.19
C ALA A 603 13.31 -34.41 10.42
N ILE A 604 13.60 -35.47 11.17
CA ILE A 604 14.12 -36.74 10.68
C ILE A 604 13.24 -37.90 11.15
N LEU A 605 13.35 -39.05 10.47
CA LEU A 605 12.79 -40.33 10.87
C LEU A 605 13.95 -41.24 11.28
N LYS A 606 13.87 -41.88 12.44
CA LYS A 606 14.89 -42.78 12.98
C LYS A 606 14.48 -44.25 12.94
#